data_AF-A0A661AEP7-F1
#
_entry.id   AF-A0A661AEP7-F1
#
_cell.length_a   1.000
_cell.length_b   1.000
_cell.length_c   1.000
_cell.angle_alpha   90.00
_cell.angle_beta   90.00
_cell.angle_gamma   90.00
#
_symmetry.space_group_name_H-M   'P 1'
#
loop_
_entity.id
_entity.type
_entity.pdbx_description
1 polymer ?
#
loop_
_entity_poly.entity_id
_entity_poly.type
_entity_poly.pdbx_seq_one_letter_code
_entity_poly.pdbx_strand_id
1 'polypeptide(L)'
;MVYNPAKRRVFMEVKGSSVIPTVVFVKQRFGNRFTEWLNELPEESRRILEKEIVLSQWYPLKEAYLEPTISICRVFYDGSIRGAWEV
;
A
#
# COMPACT_ATOMS: atom_id res chain seq x y z
N MET A 1 10.92 28.32 25.79
CA MET A 1 10.38 27.06 25.25
C MET A 1 11.21 26.68 24.03
N VAL A 2 11.97 25.58 24.09
CA VAL A 2 12.77 25.11 22.95
C VAL A 2 11.89 24.15 22.15
N TYR A 3 11.52 24.56 20.93
CA TYR A 3 10.78 23.73 19.98
C TYR A 3 11.69 22.59 19.49
N ASN A 4 11.29 21.34 19.76
CA ASN A 4 11.99 20.14 19.28
C ASN A 4 11.15 19.49 18.15
N PRO A 5 11.61 19.52 16.87
CA PRO A 5 10.88 18.98 15.73
C PRO A 5 10.92 17.45 15.59
N ALA A 6 11.57 16.73 16.52
CA ALA A 6 11.71 15.28 16.44
C ALA A 6 10.40 14.54 16.78
N LYS A 7 9.66 14.19 15.73
CA LYS A 7 8.68 13.07 15.64
C LYS A 7 7.28 13.33 16.17
N ARG A 8 6.49 14.11 15.42
CA ARG A 8 5.04 13.85 15.36
C ARG A 8 4.82 12.59 14.53
N ARG A 9 4.73 11.41 15.17
CA ARG A 9 4.17 10.21 14.51
C ARG A 9 2.70 10.53 14.22
N VAL A 10 2.41 10.98 13.02
CA VAL A 10 1.02 11.06 12.56
C VAL A 10 0.60 9.63 12.25
N PHE A 11 -0.19 9.03 13.13
CA PHE A 11 -0.86 7.76 12.85
C PHE A 11 -2.02 8.08 11.90
N MET A 12 -1.72 8.14 10.61
CA MET A 12 -2.75 8.23 9.59
C MET A 12 -3.30 6.84 9.35
N GLU A 13 -4.62 6.74 9.30
CA GLU A 13 -5.34 5.51 9.00
C GLU A 13 -6.14 5.67 7.71
N VAL A 14 -6.42 4.55 7.06
CA VAL A 14 -7.19 4.47 5.83
C VAL A 14 -8.27 3.40 5.97
N LYS A 15 -9.46 3.66 5.42
CA LYS A 15 -10.52 2.65 5.37
C LYS A 15 -10.15 1.52 4.42
N GLY A 16 -10.56 0.29 4.76
CA GLY A 16 -10.40 -0.88 3.89
C GLY A 16 -11.00 -0.67 2.50
N SER A 17 -12.07 0.13 2.38
CA SER A 17 -12.66 0.55 1.11
C SER A 17 -11.70 1.28 0.16
N SER A 18 -10.64 1.90 0.67
CA SER A 18 -9.59 2.51 -0.16
C SER A 18 -8.43 1.55 -0.43
N VAL A 19 -8.22 0.54 0.41
CA VAL A 19 -7.14 -0.45 0.24
C VAL A 19 -7.51 -1.54 -0.76
N ILE A 20 -8.75 -2.04 -0.71
CA ILE A 20 -9.25 -3.12 -1.57
C ILE A 20 -9.01 -2.83 -3.07
N PRO A 21 -9.31 -1.63 -3.60
CA PRO A 21 -9.06 -1.30 -5.02
C PRO A 21 -7.61 -1.52 -5.44
N THR A 22 -6.63 -1.24 -4.57
CA THR A 22 -5.21 -1.43 -4.88
C THR A 22 -4.88 -2.91 -5.13
N VAL A 23 -5.38 -3.80 -4.27
CA VAL A 23 -5.19 -5.26 -4.44
C VAL A 23 -5.91 -5.76 -5.68
N VAL A 24 -7.14 -5.28 -5.90
CA VAL A 24 -7.96 -5.65 -7.07
C VAL A 24 -7.28 -5.22 -8.36
N PHE A 25 -6.75 -3.99 -8.42
CA PHE A 25 -6.01 -3.46 -9.55
C PHE A 25 -4.82 -4.37 -9.92
N VAL A 26 -3.98 -4.74 -8.96
CA VAL A 26 -2.82 -5.61 -9.23
C VAL A 26 -3.26 -6.99 -9.70
N LYS A 27 -4.27 -7.58 -9.06
CA LYS A 27 -4.80 -8.90 -9.48
C LYS A 27 -5.36 -8.87 -10.89
N GLN A 28 -6.10 -7.82 -11.26
CA GLN A 28 -6.72 -7.71 -12.57
C GLN A 28 -5.72 -7.39 -13.69
N ARG A 29 -4.76 -6.49 -13.43
CA ARG A 29 -3.83 -6.00 -14.45
C ARG A 29 -2.52 -6.77 -14.55
N PHE A 30 -2.06 -7.32 -13.43
CA PHE A 30 -0.77 -8.00 -13.28
C PHE A 30 -0.90 -9.36 -12.58
N GLY A 31 -2.02 -10.06 -12.75
CA GLY A 31 -2.36 -11.26 -11.97
C GLY A 31 -1.29 -12.36 -11.98
N ASN A 32 -0.57 -12.55 -13.09
CA ASN A 32 0.55 -13.48 -13.20
C ASN A 32 1.78 -13.10 -12.36
N ARG A 33 1.87 -11.83 -11.94
CA ARG A 33 2.97 -11.25 -11.14
C ARG A 33 2.49 -10.75 -9.77
N PHE A 34 1.28 -11.14 -9.33
CA PHE A 34 0.74 -10.71 -8.05
C PHE A 34 1.63 -11.13 -6.86
N THR A 35 2.11 -12.38 -6.87
CA THR A 35 3.02 -12.91 -5.84
C THR A 35 4.37 -12.19 -5.83
N GLU A 36 4.89 -11.81 -7.01
CA GLU A 36 6.12 -11.01 -7.12
C GLU A 36 5.95 -9.66 -6.41
N TRP A 37 4.85 -8.95 -6.69
CA TRP A 37 4.53 -7.68 -6.04
C TRP A 37 4.37 -7.83 -4.53
N LEU A 38 3.65 -8.85 -4.03
CA LEU A 38 3.51 -9.10 -2.60
C LEU A 38 4.87 -9.36 -1.92
N ASN A 39 5.76 -10.09 -2.58
CA ASN A 39 7.08 -10.41 -2.05
C ASN A 39 8.03 -9.21 -1.98
N GLU A 40 7.78 -8.17 -2.78
CA GLU A 40 8.51 -6.90 -2.78
C GLU A 40 8.07 -5.94 -1.66
N LEU A 41 6.95 -6.23 -1.00
CA LEU A 41 6.43 -5.39 0.08
C LEU A 41 7.18 -5.61 1.40
N PRO A 42 7.30 -4.55 2.23
CA PRO A 42 7.66 -4.69 3.63
C PRO A 42 6.77 -5.73 4.33
N GLU A 43 7.34 -6.41 5.32
CA GLU A 43 6.66 -7.52 6.02
C GLU A 43 5.28 -7.12 6.56
N GLU A 44 5.16 -5.95 7.18
CA GLU A 44 3.89 -5.45 7.73
C GLU A 44 2.83 -5.21 6.64
N SER A 45 3.22 -4.59 5.52
CA SER A 45 2.34 -4.40 4.36
C SER A 45 1.85 -5.73 3.81
N ARG A 46 2.76 -6.69 3.65
CA ARG A 46 2.45 -8.02 3.13
C ARG A 46 1.46 -8.76 4.05
N ARG A 47 1.71 -8.76 5.36
CA ARG A 47 0.82 -9.37 6.36
C ARG A 47 -0.60 -8.80 6.35
N ILE A 48 -0.76 -7.51 6.02
CA ILE A 48 -2.08 -6.87 5.87
C ILE A 48 -2.76 -7.37 4.59
N LEU A 49 -2.04 -7.41 3.47
CA LEU A 49 -2.60 -7.70 2.14
C LEU A 49 -2.79 -9.19 1.83
N GLU A 50 -2.09 -10.07 2.54
CA GLU A 50 -2.29 -11.53 2.47
C GLU A 50 -3.58 -11.96 3.18
N LYS A 51 -4.07 -11.15 4.12
CA LYS A 51 -5.34 -11.37 4.81
C LYS A 51 -6.48 -10.78 3.98
N GLU A 52 -7.69 -11.26 4.26
CA GLU A 52 -8.89 -10.62 3.75
C GLU A 52 -9.01 -9.20 4.34
N ILE A 53 -9.06 -8.19 3.45
CA ILE A 53 -9.26 -6.80 3.85
C ILE A 53 -10.75 -6.57 4.08
N VAL A 54 -11.10 -6.15 5.29
CA VAL A 54 -12.47 -5.84 5.70
C VAL A 54 -12.79 -4.40 5.31
N LEU A 55 -13.82 -4.22 4.47
CA LEU A 55 -14.23 -2.92 3.91
C LEU A 55 -14.40 -1.82 4.98
N SER A 56 -15.00 -2.16 6.11
CA SER A 56 -15.33 -1.22 7.19
C SER A 56 -14.21 -0.97 8.18
N GLN A 57 -13.12 -1.75 8.14
CA GLN A 57 -12.01 -1.64 9.08
C GLN A 57 -11.05 -0.50 8.70
N TRP A 58 -10.37 0.04 9.71
CA TRP A 58 -9.28 1.00 9.54
C TRP A 58 -7.92 0.30 9.58
N TYR A 59 -7.01 0.75 8.73
CA TYR A 59 -5.67 0.20 8.57
C TYR A 59 -4.62 1.31 8.62
N PRO A 60 -3.37 1.02 9.02
CA PRO A 60 -2.27 1.98 8.93
C PRO A 60 -2.09 2.45 7.48
N LEU A 61 -2.20 3.76 7.23
CA LEU A 61 -2.17 4.32 5.87
C LEU A 61 -0.88 3.94 5.13
N LYS A 62 0.25 3.99 5.84
CA LYS A 62 1.55 3.72 5.24
C LYS A 62 1.63 2.26 4.76
N GLU A 63 1.43 1.33 5.68
CA GLU A 63 1.62 -0.10 5.43
C GLU A 63 0.53 -0.66 4.51
N ALA A 64 -0.72 -0.20 4.65
CA ALA A 64 -1.83 -0.75 3.88
C ALA A 64 -2.04 -0.10 2.51
N TYR A 65 -1.58 1.14 2.28
CA TYR A 65 -1.89 1.86 1.04
C TYR A 65 -0.64 2.48 0.38
N LEU A 66 0.18 3.24 1.11
CA LEU A 66 1.33 3.92 0.49
C LEU A 66 2.43 2.97 0.01
N GLU A 67 2.92 2.07 0.86
CA GLU A 67 3.95 1.10 0.50
C GLU A 67 3.50 0.18 -0.67
N PRO A 68 2.26 -0.35 -0.68
CA PRO A 68 1.71 -1.08 -1.81
C PRO A 68 1.69 -0.29 -3.12
N THR A 69 1.23 0.96 -3.09
CA THR A 69 1.18 1.83 -4.28
C THR A 69 2.58 2.22 -4.79
N ILE A 70 3.52 2.50 -3.90
CA ILE A 70 4.93 2.74 -4.27
C ILE A 70 5.53 1.50 -4.92
N SER A 71 5.25 0.32 -4.36
CA SER A 71 5.70 -0.95 -4.92
C SER A 71 5.14 -1.20 -6.32
N ILE A 72 3.87 -0.82 -6.60
CA ILE A 72 3.31 -0.88 -7.97
C ILE A 72 4.16 -0.06 -8.95
N CYS A 73 4.53 1.16 -8.56
CA CYS A 73 5.38 2.02 -9.39
C CYS A 73 6.72 1.35 -9.68
N ARG A 74 7.36 0.76 -8.66
CA ARG A 74 8.66 0.10 -8.77
C ARG A 74 8.63 -1.17 -9.61
N VAL A 75 7.65 -2.05 -9.37
CA VAL A 75 7.60 -3.42 -9.94
C VAL A 75 7.02 -3.45 -11.35
N PHE A 76 6.05 -2.58 -11.64
CA PHE A 76 5.28 -2.65 -12.89
C PHE A 76 5.47 -1.43 -13.81
N TYR A 77 6.06 -0.35 -13.32
CA TYR A 77 6.17 0.91 -14.05
C TYR A 77 7.58 1.52 -14.03
N ASP A 78 8.62 0.71 -13.80
CA ASP A 78 10.03 1.13 -13.79
C ASP A 78 10.31 2.35 -12.88
N GLY A 79 9.60 2.42 -11.74
CA GLY A 79 9.68 3.53 -10.79
C GLY A 79 8.88 4.78 -11.17
N SER A 80 8.15 4.77 -12.30
CA SER A 80 7.33 5.89 -12.75
C SER A 80 6.10 6.10 -11.85
N ILE A 81 5.81 7.35 -11.50
CA ILE A 81 4.62 7.76 -10.73
C ILE A 81 3.30 7.40 -11.43
N ARG A 82 3.33 7.10 -12.74
CA ARG A 82 2.17 6.62 -13.48
C ARG A 82 1.50 5.42 -12.81
N GLY A 83 2.27 4.56 -12.16
CA GLY A 83 1.71 3.44 -11.41
C GLY A 83 0.74 3.86 -10.31
N ALA A 84 0.95 5.00 -9.65
CA ALA A 84 0.06 5.53 -8.62
C ALA A 84 -1.20 6.20 -9.18
N TRP A 85 -1.18 6.65 -10.43
CA TRP A 85 -2.33 7.30 -11.08
C TRP A 85 -3.32 6.30 -11.68
N GLU A 86 -2.86 5.09 -11.97
CA GLU A 86 -3.66 4.03 -12.59
C GLU A 86 -4.44 3.19 -11.56
N VAL A 87 -4.10 3.32 -10.27
CA VAL A 87 -4.67 2.57 -9.14
C VAL A 87 -6.02 3.12 -8.70
#